data_AF-A0A091UJE7-F1
#
_entry.id   AF-A0A091UJE7-F1
#
_cell.length_a   1.000
_cell.length_b   1.000
_cell.length_c   1.000
_cell.angle_alpha   90.00
_cell.angle_beta   90.00
_cell.angle_gamma   90.00
#
_symmetry.space_group_name_H-M   'P 1'
#
loop_
_entity.id
_entity.type
_entity.pdbx_description
1 polymer ?
#
loop_
_entity_poly.entity_id
_entity_poly.type
_entity_poly.pdbx_seq_one_letter_code
_entity_poly.pdbx_strand_id
1 'polypeptide(L)'
;QTNLPIFKLKESTVRRRYSDFEWLRNELERESKVVVPPLPGKALLRQLPFRGDDGIFDDSFIEERKQALEQFINKVAGHPLAQNERCLHMFLQDEVIDKNYTPSKIRHT
;
A
#
# COMPACT_ATOMS: atom_id res chain seq x y z
N GLN A 1 11.94 4.05 -7.22
CA GLN A 1 12.74 5.27 -7.48
C GLN A 1 11.77 6.41 -7.76
N THR A 2 12.04 7.61 -7.25
CA THR A 2 11.22 8.82 -7.45
C THR A 2 12.11 10.04 -7.61
N ASN A 3 11.68 10.99 -8.43
CA ASN A 3 12.31 12.30 -8.62
C ASN A 3 11.55 13.41 -7.89
N LEU A 4 10.45 13.09 -7.19
CA LEU A 4 9.61 14.06 -6.52
C LEU A 4 10.26 14.48 -5.18
N PRO A 5 10.43 15.79 -4.92
CA PRO A 5 11.12 16.29 -3.72
C PRO A 5 10.36 16.07 -2.43
N ILE A 6 9.06 15.73 -2.50
CA ILE A 6 8.23 15.45 -1.32
C ILE A 6 8.65 14.17 -0.59
N PHE A 7 9.29 13.24 -1.30
CA PHE A 7 9.81 11.99 -0.73
C PHE A 7 11.23 12.21 -0.21
N LYS A 8 11.50 11.76 1.02
CA LYS A 8 12.82 11.95 1.66
C LYS A 8 13.94 11.23 0.91
N LEU A 9 13.67 9.99 0.52
CA LEU A 9 14.59 9.14 -0.23
C LEU A 9 14.18 9.07 -1.70
N LYS A 10 15.14 9.31 -2.61
CA LYS A 10 14.95 9.11 -4.07
C LYS A 10 14.78 7.63 -4.42
N GLU A 11 15.42 6.76 -3.65
CA GLU A 11 15.33 5.30 -3.78
C GLU A 11 15.15 4.69 -2.40
N SER A 12 14.18 3.78 -2.30
CA SER A 12 13.88 3.02 -1.09
C SER A 12 13.30 1.68 -1.52
N THR A 13 13.48 0.66 -0.69
CA THR A 13 12.91 -0.68 -0.89
C THR A 13 12.45 -1.17 0.46
N VAL A 14 11.16 -1.49 0.56
CA VAL A 14 10.51 -1.93 1.79
C VAL A 14 9.68 -3.17 1.52
N ARG A 15 9.52 -4.03 2.53
CA ARG A 15 8.65 -5.21 2.44
C ARG A 15 7.31 -4.89 3.09
N ARG A 16 6.23 -5.23 2.40
CA ARG A 16 4.85 -4.99 2.85
C ARG A 16 3.99 -6.24 2.68
N ARG A 17 3.14 -6.49 3.67
CA ARG A 17 2.10 -7.52 3.59
C ARG A 17 0.83 -6.92 3.01
N TYR A 18 -0.06 -7.75 2.48
CA TYR A 18 -1.36 -7.31 1.99
C TYR A 18 -2.16 -6.50 3.04
N SER A 19 -2.09 -6.89 4.31
CA SER A 19 -2.72 -6.14 5.41
C SER A 19 -2.21 -4.71 5.58
N ASP A 20 -0.97 -4.43 5.17
CA ASP A 20 -0.39 -3.09 5.23
C ASP A 20 -0.97 -2.21 4.12
N PHE A 21 -1.32 -2.79 2.96
CA PHE A 21 -2.06 -2.10 1.91
C PHE A 21 -3.50 -1.81 2.35
N GLU A 22 -4.17 -2.76 3.03
CA GLU A 22 -5.49 -2.54 3.64
C GLU A 22 -5.43 -1.35 4.62
N TRP A 23 -4.39 -1.31 5.47
CA TRP A 23 -4.15 -0.20 6.38
C TRP A 23 -3.97 1.13 5.63
N LEU A 24 -3.06 1.20 4.64
CA LEU A 24 -2.81 2.44 3.90
C LEU A 24 -4.08 2.97 3.23
N ARG A 25 -4.88 2.09 2.61
CA ARG A 25 -6.16 2.46 2.01
C ARG A 25 -7.09 3.09 3.05
N ASN A 26 -7.25 2.44 4.21
CA ASN A 26 -8.15 2.93 5.26
C ASN A 26 -7.68 4.27 5.84
N GLU A 27 -6.37 4.47 6.00
CA GLU A 27 -5.80 5.75 6.43
C GLU A 27 -6.10 6.88 5.44
N LEU A 28 -5.89 6.61 4.15
CA LEU A 28 -6.15 7.59 3.10
C LEU A 28 -7.64 7.92 2.94
N GLU A 29 -8.52 6.94 3.09
CA GLU A 29 -9.98 7.16 3.07
C GLU A 29 -10.46 7.97 4.28
N ARG A 30 -9.77 7.88 5.42
CA ARG A 30 -10.14 8.62 6.62
C ARG A 30 -9.64 10.07 6.60
N GLU A 31 -8.39 10.27 6.24
CA GLU A 31 -7.71 11.58 6.39
C GLU A 31 -7.74 12.43 5.11
N SER A 32 -7.89 11.79 3.95
CA SER A 32 -7.80 12.46 2.66
C SER A 32 -9.11 12.37 1.88
N LYS A 33 -9.37 13.37 1.03
CA LYS A 33 -10.51 13.35 0.08
C LYS A 33 -10.18 12.58 -1.20
N VAL A 34 -9.18 11.71 -1.15
CA VAL A 34 -8.71 10.91 -2.28
C VAL A 34 -9.71 9.79 -2.52
N VAL A 35 -10.13 9.64 -3.77
CA VAL A 35 -10.84 8.42 -4.19
C VAL A 35 -9.80 7.31 -4.28
N VAL A 36 -9.69 6.52 -3.22
CA VAL A 36 -8.67 5.48 -3.13
C VAL A 36 -9.05 4.32 -4.07
N PRO A 37 -8.14 3.86 -4.95
CA PRO A 37 -8.41 2.72 -5.82
C PRO A 37 -8.77 1.45 -5.02
N PRO A 38 -9.56 0.53 -5.58
CA PRO A 38 -9.85 -0.73 -4.90
C PRO A 38 -8.59 -1.59 -4.77
N LEU A 39 -8.50 -2.33 -3.67
CA LEU A 39 -7.48 -3.37 -3.48
C LEU A 39 -7.94 -4.68 -4.10
N PRO A 40 -7.01 -5.56 -4.55
CA PRO A 40 -7.37 -6.93 -4.89
C PRO A 40 -7.98 -7.62 -3.69
N GLY A 41 -9.03 -8.41 -3.88
CA GLY A 41 -9.75 -9.03 -2.76
C GLY A 41 -8.86 -9.88 -1.85
N LYS A 42 -9.19 -9.91 -0.55
CA LYS A 42 -8.47 -10.71 0.47
C LYS A 42 -8.46 -12.21 0.16
N ALA A 43 -9.38 -12.67 -0.71
CA ALA A 43 -9.49 -14.03 -1.21
C ALA A 43 -9.62 -15.07 -0.08
N LEU A 44 -10.51 -14.82 0.88
CA LEU A 44 -10.73 -15.68 2.05
C LEU A 44 -11.04 -17.14 1.67
N LEU A 45 -11.75 -17.37 0.56
CA LEU A 45 -12.05 -18.72 0.07
C LEU A 45 -10.81 -19.51 -0.35
N ARG A 46 -9.71 -18.83 -0.72
CA ARG A 46 -8.43 -19.48 -1.05
C ARG A 46 -7.65 -19.90 0.20
N GLN A 47 -8.08 -19.49 1.39
CA GLN A 47 -7.47 -19.93 2.67
C GLN A 47 -8.13 -21.20 3.23
N LEU A 48 -9.23 -21.66 2.63
CA LEU A 48 -9.90 -22.87 3.08
C LEU A 48 -9.02 -24.10 2.78
N PRO A 49 -9.01 -25.11 3.66
CA PRO A 49 -8.27 -26.35 3.45
C PRO A 49 -8.92 -27.22 2.35
N PHE A 50 -8.21 -28.25 1.91
CA PHE A 50 -8.68 -29.26 0.95
C PHE A 50 -9.03 -28.71 -0.44
N ARG A 51 -8.25 -27.74 -0.92
CA ARG A 51 -8.33 -27.22 -2.30
C ARG A 51 -7.50 -28.09 -3.24
N GLY A 52 -7.85 -28.06 -4.53
CA GLY A 52 -7.06 -28.69 -5.59
C GLY A 52 -5.89 -27.85 -6.09
N ASP A 53 -5.72 -26.64 -5.55
CA ASP A 53 -4.61 -25.71 -5.79
C ASP A 53 -3.89 -25.38 -4.48
N ASP A 54 -2.78 -24.64 -4.56
CA ASP A 54 -2.02 -24.17 -3.39
C ASP A 54 -2.66 -22.95 -2.69
N GLY A 55 -3.91 -22.63 -3.01
CA GLY A 55 -4.70 -21.60 -2.34
C GLY A 55 -4.09 -20.20 -2.44
N ILE A 56 -3.61 -19.67 -1.32
CA ILE A 56 -2.94 -18.36 -1.25
C ILE A 56 -1.46 -18.39 -1.64
N PHE A 57 -0.88 -19.60 -1.74
CA PHE A 57 0.52 -19.82 -2.13
C PHE A 57 0.66 -20.17 -3.61
N ASP A 58 -0.46 -20.27 -4.35
CA ASP A 58 -0.49 -20.47 -5.79
C ASP A 58 0.23 -19.31 -6.51
N ASP A 59 1.20 -19.64 -7.37
CA ASP A 59 2.07 -18.65 -8.04
C ASP A 59 1.27 -17.70 -8.94
N SER A 60 0.28 -18.22 -9.66
CA SER A 60 -0.59 -17.44 -10.54
C SER A 60 -1.34 -16.38 -9.73
N PHE A 61 -1.90 -16.77 -8.59
CA PHE A 61 -2.56 -15.86 -7.67
C PHE A 61 -1.63 -14.83 -7.04
N ILE A 62 -0.42 -15.23 -6.66
CA ILE A 62 0.57 -14.30 -6.11
C ILE A 62 0.93 -13.24 -7.15
N GLU A 63 1.16 -13.64 -8.41
CA GLU A 63 1.53 -12.72 -9.48
C GLU A 63 0.38 -11.77 -9.85
N GLU A 64 -0.85 -12.29 -9.98
CA GLU A 64 -2.05 -11.47 -10.22
C GLU A 64 -2.23 -10.42 -9.10
N ARG A 65 -2.12 -10.87 -7.85
CA ARG A 65 -2.22 -9.98 -6.69
C ARG A 65 -1.09 -8.96 -6.67
N LYS A 66 0.14 -9.35 -6.97
CA LYS A 66 1.30 -8.45 -7.04
C LYS A 66 1.07 -7.34 -8.06
N GLN A 67 0.63 -7.68 -9.27
CA GLN A 67 0.32 -6.70 -10.32
C GLN A 67 -0.79 -5.74 -9.90
N ALA A 68 -1.86 -6.23 -9.28
CA ALA A 68 -2.94 -5.39 -8.78
C ALA A 68 -2.48 -4.44 -7.65
N LEU A 69 -1.64 -4.93 -6.73
CA LEU A 69 -1.06 -4.11 -5.66
C LEU A 69 -0.09 -3.05 -6.20
N GLU A 70 0.69 -3.39 -7.23
CA GLU A 70 1.57 -2.44 -7.93
C GLU A 70 0.75 -1.33 -8.60
N GLN A 71 -0.33 -1.67 -9.30
CA GLN A 71 -1.23 -0.69 -9.90
C GLN A 71 -1.88 0.22 -8.85
N PHE A 72 -2.31 -0.36 -7.72
CA PHE A 72 -2.86 0.39 -6.60
C PHE A 72 -1.86 1.42 -6.06
N ILE A 73 -0.64 0.98 -5.72
CA ILE A 73 0.34 1.85 -5.08
C ILE A 73 0.86 2.93 -6.02
N ASN A 74 1.02 2.62 -7.32
CA ASN A 74 1.43 3.61 -8.31
C ASN A 74 0.38 4.73 -8.47
N LYS A 75 -0.92 4.38 -8.48
CA LYS A 75 -2.01 5.37 -8.53
C LYS A 75 -2.04 6.26 -7.28
N VAL A 76 -1.88 5.65 -6.09
CA VAL A 76 -1.86 6.37 -4.82
C VAL A 76 -0.62 7.27 -4.74
N ALA A 77 0.56 6.76 -5.05
CA ALA A 77 1.81 7.52 -5.00
C ALA A 77 1.87 8.66 -6.03
N GLY A 78 1.17 8.52 -7.16
CA GLY A 78 1.03 9.58 -8.15
C GLY A 78 0.02 10.67 -7.80
N HIS A 79 -0.82 10.47 -6.77
CA HIS A 79 -1.90 11.41 -6.44
C HIS A 79 -1.41 12.54 -5.52
N PRO A 80 -1.49 13.84 -5.91
CA PRO A 80 -0.92 14.94 -5.12
C PRO A 80 -1.46 15.04 -3.69
N LEU A 81 -2.76 14.80 -3.49
CA LEU A 81 -3.34 14.81 -2.13
C LEU A 81 -2.82 13.66 -1.26
N ALA A 82 -2.57 12.47 -1.84
CA ALA A 82 -2.02 11.34 -1.09
C ALA A 82 -0.53 11.54 -0.78
N GLN A 83 0.21 12.19 -1.69
CA GLN A 83 1.62 12.59 -1.47
C GLN A 83 1.79 13.49 -0.25
N ASN A 84 0.78 14.26 0.12
CA ASN A 84 0.81 15.10 1.32
C ASN A 84 0.58 14.31 2.61
N GLU A 85 0.10 13.07 2.56
CA GLU A 85 -0.26 12.32 3.77
C GLU A 85 0.94 11.52 4.31
N ARG A 86 1.22 11.64 5.62
CA ARG A 86 2.34 10.95 6.27
C ARG A 86 2.27 9.43 6.14
N CYS A 87 1.06 8.86 6.12
CA CYS A 87 0.87 7.42 5.98
C CYS A 87 1.48 6.85 4.69
N LEU A 88 1.44 7.59 3.57
CA LEU A 88 2.04 7.17 2.31
C LEU A 88 3.57 7.11 2.40
N HIS A 89 4.19 8.10 3.05
CA HIS A 89 5.65 8.14 3.22
C HIS A 89 6.13 7.02 4.13
N MET A 90 5.44 6.80 5.24
CA MET A 90 5.71 5.67 6.14
C MET A 90 5.53 4.33 5.41
N PHE A 91 4.51 4.22 4.56
CA PHE A 91 4.30 3.02 3.76
C PHE A 91 5.43 2.77 2.76
N LEU A 92 5.95 3.80 2.09
CA LEU A 92 6.94 3.64 1.01
C LEU A 92 8.40 3.66 1.46
N GLN A 93 8.73 4.37 2.54
CA GLN A 93 10.12 4.70 2.87
C GLN A 93 10.61 4.13 4.21
N ASP A 94 9.74 3.99 5.20
CA ASP A 94 10.14 3.50 6.52
C ASP A 94 10.21 1.97 6.51
N GLU A 95 11.14 1.34 7.23
CA GLU A 95 11.21 -0.14 7.23
C GLU A 95 9.95 -0.77 7.84
N VAL A 96 9.43 -0.15 8.91
CA VAL A 96 8.29 -0.62 9.70
C VAL A 96 7.22 0.46 9.75
N ILE A 97 5.95 0.06 9.60
CA ILE A 97 4.80 0.95 9.74
C ILE A 97 4.45 1.06 11.23
N ASP A 98 4.54 2.27 11.78
CA ASP A 98 4.01 2.59 13.10
C ASP A 98 2.49 2.81 13.02
N LYS A 99 1.72 1.83 13.48
CA LYS A 99 0.25 1.90 13.49
C LYS A 99 -0.30 2.84 14.57
N ASN A 100 0.53 3.28 15.51
CA ASN A 100 0.15 4.23 16.56
C ASN A 100 0.59 5.67 16.21
N TYR A 101 1.05 5.90 14.98
CA TYR A 101 1.43 7.23 14.53
C TYR A 101 0.25 8.21 14.64
N THR A 102 0.57 9.48 14.86
CA THR A 102 -0.44 10.55 14.79
C THR A 102 -0.65 10.92 13.32
N PRO A 103 -1.88 10.81 12.77
CA PRO A 103 -2.19 11.23 11.42
C PRO A 103 -1.80 12.69 11.20
N SER A 104 -1.06 12.96 10.12
CA SER A 104 -0.58 14.30 9.81
C SER A 104 -0.19 14.41 8.34
N LYS A 105 -0.13 15.64 7.85
CA LYS A 105 0.48 15.93 6.56
C LYS A 105 1.99 16.02 6.64
N ILE A 106 2.67 15.78 5.54
CA ILE A 106 4.10 16.08 5.37
C ILE A 106 4.29 17.59 5.44
N ARG A 107 5.22 18.03 6.28
CA ARG A 107 5.63 19.43 6.34
C ARG A 107 6.66 19.67 5.25
N HIS A 108 6.38 20.61 4.35
CA HIS A 108 7.40 21.14 3.44
C HIS A 108 8.38 21.95 4.29
N THR A 109 9.61 21.45 4.45
CA THR A 109 10.74 22.23 4.94
C THR A 109 11.44 22.89 3.77
#